data_AF-A0A6D2KNX3-F1
#
_entry.id   AF-A0A6D2KNX3-F1
#
_cell.length_a   1.000
_cell.length_b   1.000
_cell.length_c   1.000
_cell.angle_alpha   90.00
_cell.angle_beta   90.00
_cell.angle_gamma   90.00
#
_symmetry.space_group_name_H-M   'P 1'
#
loop_
_entity.id
_entity.type
_entity.pdbx_description
1 polymer ?
#
loop_
_entity_poly.entity_id
_entity_poly.type
_entity_poly.pdbx_seq_one_letter_code
_entity_poly.pdbx_strand_id
1 'polypeptide(L)'
;MKALGIFEDVELILKNMHLAKLFSYHMESYKELTCEFLASMRYPHAAGNLVWVQLWRGTKWNFKEKELQRVWATIADGVYSSSRSKAAQIRSPVLRYVHKALANTFFARKATGTINEGELKFLDMGIKPLLSRTSDGKRIRGDRSDTGNLMPFLDHLLTYKITAYNTRHQRGRRLSVGGLITPILCAAGVNPTDKRATEPGWMDIKFCKTNLLIEHKELDGRFQFKFTHPLVGSSKFSYLTQSSPQ
;
A
#
# COMPACT_ATOMS: atom_id res chain seq x y z
N MET A 1 8.82 14.96 1.79
CA MET A 1 9.22 13.54 2.01
C MET A 1 10.69 13.45 2.40
N LYS A 2 11.65 13.70 1.51
CA LYS A 2 13.09 13.69 1.83
C LYS A 2 13.50 14.69 2.90
N ALA A 3 13.05 15.95 2.78
CA ALA A 3 13.30 16.98 3.78
C ALA A 3 12.68 16.69 5.18
N LEU A 4 11.83 15.66 5.28
CA LEU A 4 11.21 15.22 6.54
C LEU A 4 11.96 14.04 7.18
N GLY A 5 12.98 13.49 6.51
CA GLY A 5 13.59 12.21 6.87
C GLY A 5 12.65 11.00 6.73
N ILE A 6 11.44 11.21 6.19
CA ILE A 6 10.41 10.16 6.07
C ILE A 6 10.67 9.25 4.88
N PHE A 7 11.37 9.75 3.85
CA PHE A 7 11.55 9.01 2.61
C PHE A 7 12.38 7.74 2.82
N GLU A 8 13.46 7.86 3.59
CA GLU A 8 14.37 6.77 3.93
C GLU A 8 13.65 5.70 4.74
N ASP A 9 12.82 6.10 5.71
CA ASP A 9 12.00 5.18 6.51
C ASP A 9 10.93 4.48 5.66
N VAL A 10 10.27 5.21 4.74
CA VAL A 10 9.29 4.63 3.80
C VAL A 10 9.99 3.59 2.92
N GLU A 11 11.15 3.93 2.38
CA GLU A 11 11.94 3.03 1.54
C GLU A 11 12.38 1.78 2.32
N LEU A 12 12.85 1.94 3.57
CA LEU A 12 13.22 0.83 4.45
C LEU A 12 12.04 -0.13 4.68
N ILE A 13 10.86 0.42 4.99
CA ILE A 13 9.66 -0.39 5.21
C ILE A 13 9.24 -1.12 3.92
N LEU A 14 9.36 -0.48 2.75
CA LEU A 14 9.11 -1.14 1.46
C LEU A 14 10.18 -2.19 1.12
N LYS A 15 11.44 -2.01 1.56
CA LYS A 15 12.52 -3.00 1.42
C LYS A 15 12.20 -4.25 2.24
N ASN A 16 11.69 -4.09 3.45
CA ASN A 16 11.25 -5.19 4.31
C ASN A 16 10.08 -5.98 3.70
N MET A 17 9.27 -5.36 2.82
CA MET A 17 8.23 -6.04 2.05
C MET A 17 8.74 -6.61 0.72
N HIS A 18 10.03 -6.46 0.38
CA HIS A 18 10.56 -6.76 -0.96
C HIS A 18 9.86 -6.02 -2.11
N LEU A 19 9.30 -4.84 -1.82
CA LEU A 19 8.57 -4.01 -2.78
C LEU A 19 9.34 -2.73 -3.15
N ALA A 20 10.45 -2.40 -2.49
CA ALA A 20 11.16 -1.14 -2.73
C ALA A 20 11.49 -0.87 -4.21
N LYS A 21 12.01 -1.87 -4.93
CA LYS A 21 12.32 -1.74 -6.37
C LYS A 21 11.06 -1.44 -7.18
N LEU A 22 9.96 -2.12 -6.87
CA LEU A 22 8.67 -1.88 -7.53
C LEU A 22 8.20 -0.43 -7.35
N PHE A 23 8.31 0.09 -6.13
CA PHE A 23 7.88 1.45 -5.79
C PHE A 23 8.86 2.55 -6.21
N SER A 24 10.08 2.19 -6.62
CA SER A 24 11.06 3.15 -7.17
C SER A 24 10.82 3.49 -8.64
N TYR A 25 10.00 2.73 -9.37
CA TYR A 25 9.73 2.99 -10.77
C TYR A 25 8.76 4.16 -10.95
N HIS A 26 9.28 5.25 -11.50
CA HIS A 26 8.50 6.43 -11.88
C HIS A 26 8.00 6.29 -13.32
N MET A 27 7.03 5.42 -13.53
CA MET A 27 6.46 5.13 -14.84
C MET A 27 5.07 5.71 -14.98
N GLU A 28 4.78 6.26 -16.16
CA GLU A 28 3.43 6.64 -16.54
C GLU A 28 2.49 5.42 -16.55
N SER A 29 1.21 5.68 -16.38
CA SER A 29 0.18 4.64 -16.44
C SER A 29 -0.61 4.71 -17.75
N TYR A 30 -0.70 3.58 -18.43
CA TYR A 30 -1.39 3.44 -19.71
C TYR A 30 -2.64 2.59 -19.50
N LYS A 31 -3.82 3.20 -19.57
CA LYS A 31 -5.09 2.55 -19.24
C LYS A 31 -5.38 1.38 -20.18
N GLU A 32 -5.30 1.62 -21.49
CA GLU A 32 -5.64 0.63 -22.51
C GLU A 32 -4.72 -0.58 -22.39
N LEU A 33 -3.40 -0.36 -22.33
CA LEU A 33 -2.41 -1.41 -22.16
C LEU A 33 -2.55 -2.16 -20.84
N THR A 34 -2.90 -1.46 -19.75
CA THR A 34 -3.18 -2.10 -18.46
C THR A 34 -4.35 -3.08 -18.57
N CYS A 35 -5.45 -2.66 -19.19
CA CYS A 35 -6.61 -3.52 -19.37
C CYS A 35 -6.31 -4.70 -20.31
N GLU A 36 -5.61 -4.47 -21.41
CA GLU A 36 -5.20 -5.52 -22.36
C GLU A 36 -4.29 -6.55 -21.67
N PHE A 37 -3.27 -6.10 -20.93
CA PHE A 37 -2.41 -6.97 -20.13
C PHE A 37 -3.22 -7.83 -19.17
N LEU A 38 -4.05 -7.22 -18.34
CA LEU A 38 -4.87 -7.93 -17.35
C LEU A 38 -5.84 -8.92 -18.00
N ALA A 39 -6.45 -8.56 -19.13
CA ALA A 39 -7.34 -9.45 -19.89
C ALA A 39 -6.58 -10.64 -20.48
N SER A 40 -5.35 -10.41 -20.96
CA SER A 40 -4.49 -11.43 -21.56
C SER A 40 -3.92 -12.43 -20.54
N MET A 41 -3.92 -12.10 -19.25
CA MET A 41 -3.39 -13.00 -18.21
C MET A 41 -4.11 -14.34 -18.24
N ARG A 42 -3.36 -15.38 -18.60
CA ARG A 42 -3.77 -16.77 -18.53
C ARG A 42 -3.10 -17.38 -17.30
N TYR A 43 -3.76 -17.24 -16.16
CA TYR A 43 -3.51 -18.13 -15.03
C TYR A 43 -4.49 -19.30 -15.15
N PRO A 44 -4.14 -20.54 -14.78
CA PRO A 44 -5.10 -21.64 -14.71
C PRO A 44 -6.19 -21.29 -13.68
N HIS A 45 -7.20 -20.54 -14.10
CA HIS A 45 -8.37 -20.28 -13.28
C HIS A 45 -9.17 -21.57 -13.29
N ALA A 46 -9.23 -22.19 -12.12
CA ALA A 46 -10.06 -23.32 -11.81
C ALA A 46 -11.50 -23.05 -12.24
N ALA A 47 -11.87 -23.54 -13.42
CA ALA A 47 -13.20 -24.02 -13.68
C ALA A 47 -13.14 -25.55 -13.46
N GLY A 48 -13.31 -25.99 -12.21
CA GLY A 48 -13.71 -27.37 -11.92
C GLY A 48 -12.71 -28.34 -11.28
N ASN A 49 -11.41 -28.04 -11.15
CA ASN A 49 -10.48 -29.00 -10.53
C ASN A 49 -10.33 -28.80 -9.01
N LEU A 50 -10.90 -29.73 -8.22
CA LEU A 50 -10.79 -29.81 -6.75
C LEU A 50 -9.34 -29.71 -6.25
N VAL A 51 -8.39 -30.25 -7.02
CA VAL A 51 -6.95 -30.28 -6.72
C VAL A 51 -6.36 -28.87 -6.57
N TRP A 52 -6.76 -27.94 -7.42
CA TRP A 52 -6.26 -26.56 -7.34
C TRP A 52 -6.88 -25.83 -6.16
N VAL A 53 -8.18 -25.99 -5.90
CA VAL A 53 -8.84 -25.38 -4.71
C VAL A 53 -8.17 -25.81 -3.40
N GLN A 54 -7.66 -27.04 -3.33
CA GLN A 54 -6.88 -27.53 -2.19
C GLN A 54 -5.46 -26.94 -2.14
N LEU A 55 -4.73 -26.86 -3.28
CA LEU A 55 -3.43 -26.17 -3.33
C LEU A 55 -3.52 -24.68 -2.98
N TRP A 56 -4.58 -24.00 -3.43
CA TRP A 56 -4.82 -22.57 -3.20
C TRP A 56 -5.14 -22.22 -1.74
N ARG A 57 -5.59 -23.19 -0.92
CA ARG A 57 -5.75 -22.97 0.53
C ARG A 57 -4.40 -22.85 1.25
N GLY A 58 -3.29 -23.31 0.66
CA GLY A 58 -1.94 -23.28 1.23
C GLY A 58 -1.06 -22.10 0.79
N THR A 59 -1.44 -21.37 -0.26
CA THR A 59 -0.61 -20.29 -0.88
C THR A 59 -1.08 -18.87 -0.56
N LYS A 60 -2.12 -18.73 0.25
CA LYS A 60 -2.56 -17.43 0.77
C LYS A 60 -1.79 -17.11 2.05
N TRP A 61 -1.49 -15.83 2.23
CA TRP A 61 -0.98 -15.30 3.48
C TRP A 61 -1.77 -15.82 4.70
N ASN A 62 -1.04 -16.45 5.60
CA ASN A 62 -1.54 -17.08 6.81
C ASN A 62 -1.20 -16.23 8.04
N PHE A 63 -2.03 -15.21 8.26
CA PHE A 63 -1.97 -14.38 9.47
C PHE A 63 -3.05 -14.80 10.44
N LYS A 64 -2.73 -14.77 11.75
CA LYS A 64 -3.78 -14.88 12.76
C LYS A 64 -4.51 -13.55 12.86
N GLU A 65 -5.83 -13.58 12.81
CA GLU A 65 -6.66 -12.37 12.96
C GLU A 65 -6.36 -11.62 14.26
N LYS A 66 -6.22 -12.33 15.38
CA LYS A 66 -5.82 -11.75 16.68
C LYS A 66 -4.47 -11.04 16.63
N GLU A 67 -3.58 -11.45 15.74
CA GLU A 67 -2.28 -10.82 15.56
C GLU A 67 -2.42 -9.51 14.79
N LEU A 68 -3.20 -9.50 13.71
CA LEU A 68 -3.54 -8.27 12.97
C LEU A 68 -4.22 -7.23 13.86
N GLN A 69 -5.12 -7.66 14.75
CA GLN A 69 -5.74 -6.77 15.74
C GLN A 69 -4.71 -6.12 16.67
N ARG A 70 -3.71 -6.88 17.16
CA ARG A 70 -2.64 -6.33 18.00
C ARG A 70 -1.70 -5.41 17.24
N VAL A 71 -1.37 -5.77 16.01
CA VAL A 71 -0.54 -4.94 15.11
C VAL A 71 -1.23 -3.61 14.88
N TRP A 72 -2.52 -3.62 14.55
CA TRP A 72 -3.33 -2.41 14.45
C TRP A 72 -3.31 -1.59 15.73
N ALA A 73 -3.62 -2.19 16.88
CA ALA A 73 -3.61 -1.47 18.16
C ALA A 73 -2.24 -0.85 18.48
N THR A 74 -1.15 -1.45 17.98
CA THR A 74 0.20 -0.92 18.12
C THR A 74 0.44 0.31 17.24
N ILE A 75 0.04 0.25 15.97
CA ILE A 75 0.38 1.31 14.99
C ILE A 75 -0.73 2.37 14.81
N ALA A 76 -1.94 2.10 15.26
CA ALA A 76 -3.14 2.88 15.00
C ALA A 76 -4.11 2.88 16.18
N ASP A 77 -5.04 3.83 16.15
CA ASP A 77 -6.09 3.97 17.16
C ASP A 77 -7.38 3.18 16.85
N GLY A 78 -8.08 2.78 17.90
CA GLY A 78 -9.30 1.98 17.83
C GLY A 78 -9.09 0.50 17.50
N VAL A 79 -10.19 -0.21 17.27
CA VAL A 79 -10.20 -1.64 16.92
C VAL A 79 -10.16 -1.81 15.41
N TYR A 80 -9.39 -2.78 14.93
CA TYR A 80 -9.26 -3.00 13.49
C TYR A 80 -10.54 -3.60 12.89
N SER A 81 -10.96 -3.05 11.76
CA SER A 81 -12.01 -3.58 10.90
C SER A 81 -11.73 -3.18 9.46
N SER A 82 -11.63 -4.16 8.56
CA SER A 82 -11.25 -3.96 7.16
C SER A 82 -12.14 -2.99 6.38
N SER A 83 -13.39 -2.78 6.82
CA SER A 83 -14.34 -1.85 6.19
C SER A 83 -14.42 -0.48 6.88
N ARG A 84 -14.03 -0.38 8.15
CA ARG A 84 -14.24 0.82 8.97
C ARG A 84 -12.95 1.54 9.32
N SER A 85 -11.85 0.80 9.51
CA SER A 85 -10.56 1.35 9.89
C SER A 85 -10.06 2.35 8.85
N LYS A 86 -9.75 3.55 9.31
CA LYS A 86 -9.33 4.68 8.48
C LYS A 86 -7.81 4.80 8.50
N ALA A 87 -7.23 5.14 7.36
CA ALA A 87 -5.80 5.43 7.27
C ALA A 87 -5.38 6.56 8.22
N ALA A 88 -6.28 7.52 8.47
CA ALA A 88 -6.09 8.62 9.41
C ALA A 88 -5.89 8.18 10.88
N GLN A 89 -6.26 6.96 11.25
CA GLN A 89 -6.06 6.42 12.60
C GLN A 89 -4.62 5.91 12.82
N ILE A 90 -3.84 5.71 11.75
CA ILE A 90 -2.45 5.28 11.85
C ILE A 90 -1.61 6.43 12.41
N ARG A 91 -0.90 6.17 13.51
CA ARG A 91 -0.12 7.18 14.26
C ARG A 91 1.07 7.67 13.45
N SER A 92 1.82 6.74 12.85
CA SER A 92 3.04 7.06 12.10
C SER A 92 2.73 7.68 10.73
N PRO A 93 3.31 8.85 10.40
CA PRO A 93 3.22 9.41 9.03
C PRO A 93 3.92 8.53 8.00
N VAL A 94 5.02 7.86 8.36
CA VAL A 94 5.75 6.91 7.49
C VAL A 94 4.81 5.77 7.07
N LEU A 95 4.16 5.12 8.04
CA LEU A 95 3.26 3.99 7.77
C LEU A 95 2.03 4.40 6.95
N ARG A 96 1.53 5.62 7.13
CA ARG A 96 0.45 6.15 6.29
C ARG A 96 0.89 6.32 4.84
N TYR A 97 2.10 6.82 4.60
CA TYR A 97 2.62 6.94 3.24
C TYR A 97 2.85 5.58 2.59
N VAL A 98 3.42 4.63 3.33
CA VAL A 98 3.53 3.24 2.88
C VAL A 98 2.14 2.67 2.55
N HIS A 99 1.16 2.86 3.42
CA HIS A 99 -0.23 2.46 3.17
C HIS A 99 -0.79 3.07 1.89
N LYS A 100 -0.66 4.39 1.70
CA LYS A 100 -1.17 5.08 0.51
C LYS A 100 -0.48 4.59 -0.76
N ALA A 101 0.82 4.35 -0.70
CA ALA A 101 1.58 3.79 -1.81
C ALA A 101 1.05 2.39 -2.14
N LEU A 102 0.97 1.49 -1.16
CA LEU A 102 0.39 0.16 -1.33
C LEU A 102 -1.01 0.25 -1.94
N ALA A 103 -1.90 1.06 -1.36
CA ALA A 103 -3.28 1.18 -1.77
C ALA A 103 -3.43 1.62 -3.24
N ASN A 104 -2.62 2.58 -3.70
CA ASN A 104 -2.69 3.10 -5.07
C ASN A 104 -1.98 2.21 -6.08
N THR A 105 -0.80 1.68 -5.74
CA THR A 105 0.06 0.97 -6.69
C THR A 105 -0.19 -0.53 -6.65
N PHE A 106 -0.11 -1.14 -5.47
CA PHE A 106 -0.31 -2.58 -5.35
C PHE A 106 -1.79 -2.95 -5.40
N PHE A 107 -2.63 -2.26 -4.62
CA PHE A 107 -4.09 -2.51 -4.49
C PHE A 107 -4.95 -1.75 -5.53
N ALA A 108 -4.35 -0.91 -6.39
CA ALA A 108 -5.01 -0.18 -7.48
C ALA A 108 -6.33 0.53 -7.07
N ARG A 109 -6.39 1.03 -5.84
CA ARG A 109 -7.59 1.62 -5.25
C ARG A 109 -7.69 3.10 -5.58
N LYS A 110 -8.88 3.53 -6.02
CA LYS A 110 -9.21 4.95 -6.19
C LYS A 110 -9.31 5.71 -4.87
N ALA A 111 -9.82 5.07 -3.81
CA ALA A 111 -10.03 5.67 -2.50
C ALA A 111 -9.21 4.95 -1.44
N THR A 112 -8.24 5.67 -0.85
CA THR A 112 -7.29 5.15 0.15
C THR A 112 -7.62 5.59 1.57
N GLY A 113 -8.86 6.03 1.82
CA GLY A 113 -9.28 6.53 3.14
C GLY A 113 -9.44 5.42 4.19
N THR A 114 -9.66 4.18 3.76
CA THR A 114 -9.74 2.99 4.63
C THR A 114 -8.59 2.05 4.37
N ILE A 115 -8.24 1.27 5.38
CA ILE A 115 -7.24 0.21 5.30
C ILE A 115 -7.90 -1.16 5.33
N ASN A 116 -7.60 -1.96 4.30
CA ASN A 116 -8.09 -3.32 4.19
C ASN A 116 -7.11 -4.34 4.79
N GLU A 117 -7.51 -5.62 4.82
CA GLU A 117 -6.70 -6.66 5.46
C GLU A 117 -5.41 -6.96 4.70
N GLY A 118 -5.42 -6.92 3.37
CA GLY A 118 -4.21 -7.13 2.57
C GLY A 118 -3.18 -6.03 2.79
N GLU A 119 -3.63 -4.78 2.89
CA GLU A 119 -2.80 -3.62 3.20
C GLU A 119 -2.22 -3.72 4.61
N LEU A 120 -3.02 -4.12 5.60
CA LEU A 120 -2.54 -4.32 6.97
C LEU A 120 -1.53 -5.48 7.07
N LYS A 121 -1.74 -6.57 6.33
CA LYS A 121 -0.79 -7.69 6.23
C LYS A 121 0.54 -7.25 5.65
N PHE A 122 0.54 -6.44 4.60
CA PHE A 122 1.79 -5.86 4.10
C PHE A 122 2.46 -4.98 5.16
N LEU A 123 1.71 -4.10 5.82
CA LEU A 123 2.28 -3.27 6.89
C LEU A 123 2.91 -4.12 7.99
N ASP A 124 2.26 -5.20 8.44
CA ASP A 124 2.83 -6.17 9.38
C ASP A 124 4.19 -6.68 8.90
N MET A 125 4.27 -7.15 7.65
CA MET A 125 5.52 -7.65 7.06
C MET A 125 6.62 -6.58 7.03
N GLY A 126 6.27 -5.34 6.67
CA GLY A 126 7.23 -4.24 6.60
C GLY A 126 7.74 -3.76 7.95
N ILE A 127 6.91 -3.84 9.00
CA ILE A 127 7.29 -3.40 10.35
C ILE A 127 7.92 -4.51 11.19
N LYS A 128 7.61 -5.78 10.93
CA LYS A 128 8.08 -6.93 11.73
C LYS A 128 9.60 -6.93 11.96
N PRO A 129 10.47 -6.60 10.97
CA PRO A 129 11.91 -6.51 11.20
C PRO A 129 12.33 -5.36 12.12
N LEU A 130 11.54 -4.29 12.21
CA LEU A 130 11.81 -3.10 13.02
C LEU A 130 11.21 -3.23 14.43
N LEU A 131 10.07 -3.90 14.51
CA LEU A 131 9.27 -4.06 15.72
C LEU A 131 9.04 -5.57 15.94
N SER A 132 9.78 -6.16 16.88
CA SER A 132 9.65 -7.59 17.18
C SER A 132 8.41 -7.93 18.04
N ARG A 133 7.79 -6.93 18.69
CA ARG A 133 6.69 -7.09 19.64
C ARG A 133 5.62 -6.00 19.51
N THR A 134 4.36 -6.39 19.69
CA THR A 134 3.21 -5.48 19.78
C THR A 134 3.15 -4.76 21.12
N SER A 135 2.30 -3.74 21.23
CA SER A 135 2.13 -2.93 22.45
C SER A 135 1.71 -3.75 23.68
N ASP A 136 1.07 -4.90 23.51
CA ASP A 136 0.75 -5.87 24.58
C ASP A 136 1.90 -6.87 24.88
N GLY A 137 3.10 -6.62 24.37
CA GLY A 137 4.32 -7.40 24.59
C GLY A 137 4.39 -8.73 23.83
N LYS A 138 3.38 -9.08 23.03
CA LYS A 138 3.37 -10.33 22.23
C LYS A 138 4.28 -10.21 21.01
N ARG A 139 4.93 -11.31 20.62
CA ARG A 139 5.80 -11.34 19.44
C ARG A 139 5.00 -11.22 18.15
N ILE A 140 5.50 -10.41 17.22
CA ILE A 140 5.01 -10.37 15.83
C ILE A 140 5.62 -11.57 15.09
N ARG A 141 4.77 -12.52 14.73
CA ARG A 141 5.12 -13.68 13.90
C ARG A 141 4.94 -13.37 12.42
N GLY A 142 3.97 -12.56 12.05
CA GLY A 142 3.61 -12.23 10.68
C GLY A 142 3.06 -13.43 9.91
N ASP A 143 3.30 -13.45 8.60
CA ASP A 143 2.90 -14.57 7.75
C ASP A 143 3.54 -15.88 8.21
N ARG A 144 2.74 -16.94 8.24
CA ARG A 144 3.13 -18.30 8.61
C ARG A 144 3.08 -19.25 7.43
N SER A 145 2.74 -18.73 6.25
CA SER A 145 2.89 -19.46 5.02
C SER A 145 4.36 -19.44 4.62
N ASP A 146 4.86 -20.52 4.05
CA ASP A 146 6.18 -20.52 3.37
C ASP A 146 6.09 -19.85 1.98
N THR A 147 5.04 -19.06 1.76
CA THR A 147 4.73 -18.45 0.47
C THR A 147 5.22 -17.01 0.48
N GLY A 148 6.25 -16.72 -0.32
CA GLY A 148 6.69 -15.33 -0.52
C GLY A 148 5.59 -14.45 -1.14
N ASN A 149 5.88 -13.16 -1.34
CA ASN A 149 4.91 -12.18 -1.86
C ASN A 149 4.38 -12.46 -3.28
N LEU A 150 4.96 -13.41 -4.01
CA LEU A 150 4.59 -13.74 -5.38
C LEU A 150 3.14 -14.27 -5.51
N MET A 151 2.73 -15.22 -4.67
CA MET A 151 1.37 -15.79 -4.81
C MET A 151 0.26 -14.78 -4.45
N PRO A 152 0.36 -14.03 -3.34
CA PRO A 152 -0.57 -12.93 -3.06
C PRO A 152 -0.59 -11.88 -4.18
N PHE A 153 0.56 -11.60 -4.78
CA PHE A 153 0.65 -10.67 -5.92
C PHE A 153 -0.12 -11.17 -7.14
N LEU A 154 0.05 -12.44 -7.52
CA LEU A 154 -0.68 -13.05 -8.65
C LEU A 154 -2.20 -13.11 -8.39
N ASP A 155 -2.62 -13.45 -7.17
CA ASP A 155 -4.03 -13.42 -6.76
C ASP A 155 -4.64 -12.02 -6.92
N HIS A 156 -3.84 -11.00 -6.61
CA HIS A 156 -4.26 -9.61 -6.77
C HIS A 156 -4.40 -9.19 -8.22
N LEU A 157 -3.43 -9.53 -9.07
CA LEU A 157 -3.55 -9.31 -10.51
C LEU A 157 -4.80 -10.01 -11.09
N LEU A 158 -5.08 -11.24 -10.66
CA LEU A 158 -6.27 -11.97 -11.09
C LEU A 158 -7.57 -11.29 -10.67
N THR A 159 -7.62 -10.74 -9.45
CA THR A 159 -8.74 -9.93 -8.97
C THR A 159 -8.97 -8.70 -9.87
N TYR A 160 -7.89 -8.08 -10.35
CA TYR A 160 -7.98 -6.97 -11.30
C TYR A 160 -8.46 -7.37 -12.68
N LYS A 161 -8.10 -8.56 -13.18
CA LYS A 161 -8.67 -9.06 -14.43
C LYS A 161 -10.19 -9.12 -14.35
N ILE A 162 -10.72 -9.71 -13.28
CA ILE A 162 -12.18 -9.79 -13.05
C ILE A 162 -12.79 -8.38 -12.96
N THR A 163 -12.14 -7.48 -12.22
CA THR A 163 -12.60 -6.10 -12.06
C THR A 163 -12.60 -5.32 -13.38
N ALA A 164 -11.53 -5.45 -14.17
CA ALA A 164 -11.39 -4.82 -15.48
C ALA A 164 -12.49 -5.29 -16.44
N TYR A 165 -12.77 -6.60 -16.44
CA TYR A 165 -13.85 -7.18 -17.22
C TYR A 165 -15.23 -6.65 -16.80
N ASN A 166 -15.54 -6.69 -15.50
CA ASN A 166 -16.85 -6.28 -14.96
C ASN A 166 -17.11 -4.77 -15.12
N THR A 167 -16.06 -3.94 -15.04
CA THR A 167 -16.19 -2.48 -15.11
C THR A 167 -15.93 -1.90 -16.50
N ARG A 168 -15.73 -2.74 -17.53
CA ARG A 168 -15.41 -2.31 -18.91
C ARG A 168 -16.42 -1.32 -19.51
N HIS A 169 -17.67 -1.38 -19.09
CA HIS A 169 -18.75 -0.49 -19.57
C HIS A 169 -18.93 0.77 -18.72
N GLN A 170 -18.27 0.88 -17.56
CA GLN A 170 -18.40 2.05 -16.68
C GLN A 170 -17.59 3.23 -17.21
N ARG A 171 -18.26 4.28 -17.67
CA ARG A 171 -17.61 5.56 -18.03
C ARG A 171 -17.03 6.21 -16.76
N GLY A 172 -15.73 6.55 -16.79
CA GLY A 172 -15.03 7.28 -15.71
C GLY A 172 -14.19 6.43 -14.75
N ARG A 173 -14.29 5.09 -14.77
CA ARG A 173 -13.35 4.22 -14.05
C ARG A 173 -12.16 3.89 -14.95
N ARG A 174 -10.95 4.23 -14.52
CA ARG A 174 -9.70 3.91 -15.21
C ARG A 174 -8.87 3.05 -14.28
N LEU A 175 -8.77 1.76 -14.57
CA LEU A 175 -7.79 0.89 -13.95
C LEU A 175 -6.49 1.08 -14.73
N SER A 176 -5.51 1.72 -14.12
CA SER A 176 -4.18 1.92 -14.67
C SER A 176 -3.18 1.89 -13.53
N VAL A 177 -2.09 1.14 -13.69
CA VAL A 177 -1.09 0.96 -12.61
C VAL A 177 0.32 1.12 -13.20
N GLY A 178 0.77 2.36 -13.32
CA GLY A 178 2.01 2.71 -14.03
C GLY A 178 3.25 2.05 -13.41
N GLY A 179 3.51 2.30 -12.12
CA GLY A 179 4.68 1.76 -11.43
C GLY A 179 4.74 0.22 -11.32
N LEU A 180 3.68 -0.50 -11.70
CA LEU A 180 3.63 -1.96 -11.67
C LEU A 180 3.56 -2.58 -13.06
N ILE A 181 2.54 -2.20 -13.83
CA ILE A 181 2.24 -2.88 -15.10
C ILE A 181 3.13 -2.36 -16.23
N THR A 182 3.46 -1.06 -16.24
CA THR A 182 4.31 -0.49 -17.28
C THR A 182 5.72 -1.12 -17.30
N PRO A 183 6.42 -1.31 -16.17
CA PRO A 183 7.69 -2.05 -16.16
C PRO A 183 7.58 -3.48 -16.73
N ILE A 184 6.48 -4.19 -16.44
CA ILE A 184 6.25 -5.55 -16.95
C ILE A 184 6.06 -5.53 -18.48
N LEU A 185 5.27 -4.57 -18.98
CA LEU A 185 5.06 -4.38 -20.41
C LEU A 185 6.36 -4.05 -21.14
N CYS A 186 7.16 -3.12 -20.61
CA CYS A 186 8.45 -2.77 -21.18
C CYS A 186 9.41 -3.96 -21.17
N ALA A 187 9.45 -4.74 -20.08
CA ALA A 187 10.25 -5.96 -20.00
C ALA A 187 9.82 -7.04 -21.02
N ALA A 188 8.54 -7.04 -21.42
CA ALA A 188 8.00 -7.90 -22.47
C ALA A 188 8.19 -7.32 -23.90
N GLY A 189 8.89 -6.20 -24.06
CA GLY A 189 9.15 -5.58 -25.36
C GLY A 189 8.00 -4.72 -25.90
N VAL A 190 6.99 -4.41 -25.08
CA VAL A 190 5.91 -3.49 -25.47
C VAL A 190 6.39 -2.05 -25.35
N ASN A 191 6.34 -1.30 -26.45
CA ASN A 191 6.61 0.14 -26.45
C ASN A 191 5.31 0.94 -26.19
N PRO A 192 5.17 1.65 -25.06
CA PRO A 192 3.94 2.36 -24.73
C PRO A 192 3.89 3.81 -25.24
N THR A 193 4.94 4.34 -25.90
CA THR A 193 5.08 5.77 -26.26
C THR A 193 3.95 6.32 -27.11
N ASP A 194 3.30 5.47 -27.90
CA ASP A 194 2.26 5.89 -28.85
C ASP A 194 0.86 5.92 -28.20
N LYS A 195 0.76 5.57 -26.92
CA LYS A 195 -0.50 5.48 -26.17
C LYS A 195 -0.66 6.69 -25.25
N ARG A 196 -1.91 7.07 -25.00
CA ARG A 196 -2.23 8.15 -24.05
C ARG A 196 -1.84 7.71 -22.63
N ALA A 197 -0.91 8.44 -22.04
CA ALA A 197 -0.41 8.18 -20.71
C ALA A 197 -1.14 9.03 -19.65
N THR A 198 -1.04 8.62 -18.40
CA THR A 198 -1.36 9.45 -17.23
C THR A 198 -0.11 9.51 -16.36
N GLU A 199 0.37 10.72 -16.09
CA GLU A 199 1.56 10.95 -15.27
C GLU A 199 1.40 10.38 -13.85
N PRO A 200 2.49 9.89 -13.25
CA PRO A 200 2.47 9.44 -11.87
C PRO A 200 2.19 10.62 -10.92
N GLY A 201 1.32 10.37 -9.94
CA GLY A 201 0.98 11.37 -8.93
C GLY A 201 2.07 11.52 -7.87
N TRP A 202 2.29 12.75 -7.42
CA TRP A 202 3.20 13.03 -6.31
C TRP A 202 2.49 12.88 -4.96
N MET A 203 3.22 12.30 -4.00
CA MET A 203 2.73 12.13 -2.64
C MET A 203 3.11 13.36 -1.82
N ASP A 204 2.12 14.25 -1.62
CA ASP A 204 2.33 15.53 -0.96
C ASP A 204 2.16 15.48 0.56
N ILE A 205 2.43 16.62 1.18
CA ILE A 205 2.42 16.78 2.62
C ILE A 205 1.03 16.97 3.23
N LYS A 206 0.04 17.31 2.39
CA LYS A 206 -1.36 17.44 2.83
C LYS A 206 -1.87 16.11 3.38
N PHE A 207 -1.37 15.00 2.88
CA PHE A 207 -1.71 13.68 3.41
C PHE A 207 -1.26 13.45 4.86
N CYS A 208 -0.17 14.08 5.32
CA CYS A 208 0.21 14.01 6.74
C CYS A 208 -0.75 14.77 7.65
N LYS A 209 -1.34 15.86 7.15
CA LYS A 209 -2.20 16.79 7.91
C LYS A 209 -3.53 16.19 8.36
N THR A 210 -3.99 15.13 7.72
CA THR A 210 -5.31 14.52 7.97
C THR A 210 -5.29 13.46 9.07
N ASN A 211 -4.40 13.56 10.08
CA ASN A 211 -4.39 12.62 11.22
C ASN A 211 -5.28 13.15 12.36
N LEU A 212 -6.01 12.26 13.03
CA LEU A 212 -6.72 12.58 14.27
C LEU A 212 -5.78 12.80 15.47
N LEU A 213 -4.54 12.30 15.38
CA LEU A 213 -3.56 12.26 16.47
C LEU A 213 -2.37 13.18 16.26
N ILE A 214 -2.31 13.87 15.11
CA ILE A 214 -1.24 14.82 14.82
C ILE A 214 -1.83 16.21 14.69
N GLU A 215 -1.57 17.01 15.72
CA GLU A 215 -1.78 18.45 15.69
C GLU A 215 -0.74 19.07 14.77
N HIS A 216 -1.16 20.02 13.93
CA HIS A 216 -0.25 20.75 13.07
C HIS A 216 -0.54 22.24 13.10
N LYS A 217 0.52 23.05 13.01
CA LYS A 217 0.44 24.50 12.87
C LYS A 217 1.48 24.96 11.85
N GLU A 218 1.11 25.92 11.03
CA GLU A 218 2.06 26.64 10.18
C GLU A 218 2.61 27.85 10.93
N LEU A 219 3.93 27.98 10.99
CA LEU A 219 4.66 29.08 11.62
C LEU A 219 5.83 29.44 10.70
N ASP A 220 5.86 30.66 10.18
CA ASP A 220 6.94 31.18 9.33
C ASP A 220 7.30 30.29 8.12
N GLY A 221 6.28 29.78 7.41
CA GLY A 221 6.47 28.86 6.28
C GLY A 221 6.99 27.47 6.68
N ARG A 222 6.96 27.15 7.98
CA ARG A 222 7.29 25.84 8.52
C ARG A 222 6.07 25.19 9.12
N PHE A 223 5.84 23.91 8.84
CA PHE A 223 4.83 23.16 9.58
C PHE A 223 5.47 22.49 10.79
N GLN A 224 4.89 22.76 11.96
CA GLN A 224 5.18 22.04 13.20
C GLN A 224 4.12 20.97 13.41
N PHE A 225 4.56 19.74 13.62
CA PHE A 225 3.70 18.62 13.98
C PHE A 225 3.97 18.22 15.42
N LYS A 226 2.89 18.05 16.16
CA LYS A 226 2.91 17.49 17.51
C LYS A 226 2.08 16.23 17.48
N PHE A 227 2.66 15.14 17.95
CA PHE A 227 1.92 13.91 18.21
C PHE A 227 2.01 13.58 19.68
N THR A 228 0.94 13.02 20.24
CA THR A 228 0.92 12.56 21.62
C THR A 228 0.89 11.04 21.61
N HIS A 229 1.96 10.43 22.09
CA HIS A 229 2.00 8.99 22.29
C HIS A 229 1.28 8.61 23.59
N PRO A 230 0.40 7.59 23.60
CA PRO A 230 -0.33 7.20 24.81
C PRO A 230 0.57 6.83 25.99
N LEU A 231 1.77 6.30 25.72
CA LEU A 231 2.71 5.82 26.75
C LEU A 231 3.88 6.76 27.07
N VAL A 232 4.29 7.62 26.13
CA VAL A 232 5.51 8.45 26.29
C VAL A 232 5.26 9.95 26.17
N GLY A 233 3.99 10.37 26.07
CA GLY A 233 3.62 11.78 26.06
C GLY A 233 3.83 12.47 24.71
N SER A 234 3.83 13.81 24.72
CA SER A 234 3.89 14.63 23.51
C SER A 234 5.31 14.75 22.96
N SER A 235 5.45 14.56 21.64
CA SER A 235 6.68 14.76 20.88
C SER A 235 6.43 15.73 19.72
N LYS A 236 7.41 16.60 19.41
CA LYS A 236 7.30 17.66 18.40
C LYS A 236 8.38 17.53 17.34
N PHE A 237 8.04 17.81 16.08
CA PHE A 237 9.01 17.98 14.98
C PHE A 237 8.56 19.10 14.02
N SER A 238 9.50 19.79 13.37
CA SER A 238 9.24 20.99 12.53
C SER A 238 9.94 20.88 11.16
N TYR A 239 9.38 21.45 10.09
CA TYR A 239 10.03 21.47 8.76
C TYR A 239 9.58 22.61 7.83
N LEU A 240 10.35 22.89 6.77
CA LEU A 240 10.09 23.88 5.71
C LEU A 240 9.12 23.40 4.61
N THR A 241 8.16 24.22 4.23
CA THR A 241 7.33 23.95 3.04
C THR A 241 8.16 24.10 1.77
N GLN A 242 8.39 23.00 1.05
CA GLN A 242 8.74 23.12 -0.37
C GLN A 242 7.48 23.52 -1.12
N SER A 243 7.57 24.62 -1.86
CA SER A 243 6.56 25.06 -2.83
C SER A 243 6.21 23.89 -3.75
N SER A 244 4.93 23.55 -3.82
CA SER A 244 4.43 22.59 -4.81
C SER A 244 4.84 23.07 -6.21
N PRO A 245 5.38 22.20 -7.09
CA PRO A 245 5.44 22.53 -8.50
C PRO A 245 4.00 22.73 -8.99
N GLN A 246 3.75 23.86 -9.66
CA GLN A 246 2.52 24.13 -10.39
C GLN A 246 2.40 23.22 -11.61
#